data_AF-A0A4R2PYM1-F1
#
_entry.id   AF-A0A4R2PYM1-F1
#
_cell.length_a   1.000
_cell.length_b   1.000
_cell.length_c   1.000
_cell.angle_alpha   90.00
_cell.angle_beta   90.00
_cell.angle_gamma   90.00
#
_symmetry.space_group_name_H-M   'P 1'
#
loop_
_entity.id
_entity.type
_entity.pdbx_description
1 polymer ?
#
loop_
_entity_poly.entity_id
_entity_poly.type
_entity_poly.pdbx_seq_one_letter_code
_entity_poly.pdbx_strand_id
1 'polypeptide(L)'
;MTKPPSTTPAPADILVETPEYRSGSHLPTVPAAPGERALDADYIRRLVHAQFAPDSPFEELLVEEIADLTRRMRQDEHRIGRILRARMRDIVEAELYRSNANIPDPRDRDGPRQRALSNAWAYGSPEDRLQAEAIITACGIEIEAVEARAWIASAKALDQLDRQIAANRRQRARAIEDLEALRARGKQQAIPDAEEVS
;
A
#
# COMPACT_ATOMS: atom_id res chain seq x y z
N MET A 1 -17.79 36.51 38.74
CA MET A 1 -17.51 36.46 37.29
C MET A 1 -16.30 35.58 37.08
N THR A 2 -16.53 34.30 36.79
CA THR A 2 -15.51 33.24 36.72
C THR A 2 -15.35 32.81 35.26
N LYS A 3 -14.12 32.88 34.72
CA LYS A 3 -13.76 32.38 33.39
C LYS A 3 -13.90 30.84 33.35
N PRO A 4 -14.40 30.23 32.26
CA PRO A 4 -14.33 28.80 32.08
C PRO A 4 -12.92 28.36 31.63
N PRO A 5 -12.49 27.13 31.94
CA PRO A 5 -11.18 26.62 31.56
C PRO A 5 -11.13 26.31 30.06
N SER A 6 -10.00 26.67 29.42
CA SER A 6 -9.63 26.23 28.08
C SER A 6 -9.37 24.72 28.09
N THR A 7 -10.28 23.96 27.52
CA THR A 7 -10.07 22.55 27.21
C THR A 7 -9.40 22.45 25.85
N THR A 8 -8.10 22.13 25.85
CA THR A 8 -7.37 21.66 24.67
C THR A 8 -8.04 20.38 24.16
N PRO A 9 -8.49 20.28 22.89
CA PRO A 9 -8.92 18.99 22.37
C PRO A 9 -7.66 18.15 22.13
N ALA A 10 -7.63 16.97 22.76
CA ALA A 10 -6.68 15.92 22.41
C ALA A 10 -6.81 15.61 20.91
N PRO A 11 -5.70 15.31 20.19
CA PRO A 11 -5.80 14.89 18.81
C PRO A 11 -6.61 13.60 18.78
N ALA A 12 -7.76 13.65 18.10
CA ALA A 12 -8.62 12.53 17.89
C ALA A 12 -7.82 11.35 17.33
N ASP A 13 -8.01 10.19 17.95
CA ASP A 13 -7.63 8.89 17.42
C ASP A 13 -8.10 8.80 15.96
N ILE A 14 -7.19 9.03 15.02
CA ILE A 14 -7.36 8.56 13.64
C ILE A 14 -6.92 7.10 13.68
N LEU A 15 -7.73 6.26 14.33
CA LEU A 15 -7.76 4.85 14.03
C LEU A 15 -8.30 4.75 12.60
N VAL A 16 -7.38 4.68 11.63
CA VAL A 16 -7.71 4.32 10.26
C VAL A 16 -8.31 2.92 10.32
N GLU A 17 -9.64 2.84 10.29
CA GLU A 17 -10.36 1.60 10.06
C GLU A 17 -9.82 0.98 8.76
N THR A 18 -9.04 -0.08 8.91
CA THR A 18 -8.64 -0.92 7.78
C THR A 18 -9.90 -1.60 7.25
N PRO A 19 -10.31 -1.39 5.99
CA PRO A 19 -11.50 -2.02 5.46
C PRO A 19 -11.30 -3.55 5.42
N GLU A 20 -12.27 -4.27 5.96
CA GLU A 20 -12.35 -5.73 5.92
C GLU A 20 -12.29 -6.25 4.48
N TYR A 21 -11.25 -7.02 4.16
CA TYR A 21 -11.14 -7.73 2.88
C TYR A 21 -12.12 -8.91 2.85
N ARG A 22 -13.29 -8.73 2.23
CA ARG A 22 -14.18 -9.84 1.82
C ARG A 22 -13.69 -10.44 0.49
N SER A 23 -13.41 -11.73 0.51
CA SER A 23 -13.03 -12.54 -0.65
C SER A 23 -14.24 -12.81 -1.56
N GLY A 24 -14.10 -12.54 -2.86
CA GLY A 24 -15.03 -12.99 -3.90
C GLY A 24 -15.04 -12.09 -5.14
N SER A 25 -14.35 -12.49 -6.20
CA SER A 25 -14.64 -12.13 -7.61
C SER A 25 -14.98 -10.65 -7.92
N HIS A 26 -14.14 -9.73 -7.47
CA HIS A 26 -13.97 -8.43 -8.11
C HIS A 26 -12.50 -8.35 -8.50
N LEU A 27 -12.21 -8.19 -9.80
CA LEU A 27 -10.88 -7.76 -10.23
C LEU A 27 -10.55 -6.54 -9.37
N PRO A 28 -9.40 -6.52 -8.66
CA PRO A 28 -9.05 -5.35 -7.89
C PRO A 28 -8.89 -4.22 -8.89
N THR A 29 -9.90 -3.34 -8.95
CA THR A 29 -9.74 -1.95 -9.39
C THR A 29 -8.47 -1.53 -8.70
N VAL A 30 -7.38 -1.33 -9.45
CA VAL A 30 -6.06 -1.12 -8.87
C VAL A 30 -6.23 0.02 -7.88
N PRO A 31 -6.21 -0.24 -6.55
CA PRO A 31 -6.39 0.83 -5.61
C PRO A 31 -5.27 1.81 -5.94
N ALA A 32 -5.58 3.11 -6.05
CA ALA A 32 -4.53 4.11 -6.14
C ALA A 32 -3.57 3.78 -5.00
N ALA A 33 -2.36 3.30 -5.36
CA ALA A 33 -1.48 2.67 -4.39
C ALA A 33 -1.38 3.61 -3.19
N PRO A 34 -1.77 3.17 -1.97
CA PRO A 34 -1.62 4.01 -0.80
C PRO A 34 -0.14 4.42 -0.72
N GLY A 35 0.12 5.71 -0.90
CA GLY A 35 1.47 6.26 -0.97
C GLY A 35 2.09 6.19 -2.36
N GLU A 36 2.06 7.32 -3.07
CA GLU A 36 3.03 7.63 -4.14
C GLU A 36 4.49 7.60 -3.64
N ARG A 37 4.70 7.55 -2.33
CA ARG A 37 6.00 7.41 -1.69
C ARG A 37 6.18 5.98 -1.18
N ALA A 38 7.35 5.40 -1.47
CA ALA A 38 7.82 4.27 -0.68
C ALA A 38 7.73 4.68 0.80
N LEU A 39 6.96 3.95 1.61
CA LEU A 39 6.86 4.23 3.03
C LEU A 39 8.27 4.16 3.64
N ASP A 40 8.64 5.23 4.34
CA ASP A 40 9.94 5.36 4.99
C ASP A 40 10.13 4.22 6.00
N ALA A 41 11.30 3.58 5.97
CA ALA A 41 11.64 2.48 6.86
C ALA A 41 11.50 2.90 8.32
N ASP A 42 11.91 4.13 8.64
CA ASP A 42 11.84 4.68 10.00
C ASP A 42 10.40 5.01 10.42
N TYR A 43 9.51 5.29 9.47
CA TYR A 43 8.09 5.47 9.76
C TYR A 43 7.43 4.15 10.14
N ILE A 44 7.64 3.09 9.33
CA ILE A 44 7.08 1.76 9.61
C ILE A 44 7.63 1.21 10.92
N ARG A 45 8.94 1.35 11.14
CA ARG A 45 9.59 0.94 12.39
C ARG A 45 8.93 1.62 13.59
N ARG A 46 8.82 2.94 13.60
CA ARG A 46 8.18 3.69 14.69
C ARG A 46 6.73 3.29 14.93
N LEU A 47 5.95 3.09 13.87
CA LEU A 47 4.55 2.67 13.96
C LEU A 47 4.42 1.29 14.64
N VAL A 48 5.26 0.34 14.22
CA VAL A 48 5.25 -1.04 14.75
C VAL A 48 5.77 -1.07 16.19
N HIS A 49 6.83 -0.32 16.50
CA HIS A 49 7.32 -0.16 17.88
C HIS A 49 6.28 0.46 18.80
N ALA A 50 5.59 1.50 18.36
CA ALA A 50 4.51 2.11 19.15
C ALA A 50 3.34 1.14 19.36
N GLN A 51 3.01 0.31 18.36
CA GLN A 51 1.95 -0.68 18.45
C GLN A 51 2.25 -1.79 19.46
N PHE A 52 3.47 -2.35 19.43
CA PHE A 52 3.82 -3.50 20.25
C PHE A 52 4.46 -3.13 21.57
N ALA A 53 5.14 -1.98 21.68
CA ALA A 53 5.83 -1.48 22.87
C ALA A 53 6.73 -2.54 23.53
N PRO A 54 7.86 -2.93 22.89
CA PRO A 54 8.73 -3.97 23.44
C PRO A 54 9.35 -3.52 24.78
N ASP A 55 9.33 -4.40 25.78
CA ASP A 55 9.86 -4.13 27.12
C ASP A 55 11.21 -4.81 27.42
N SER A 56 11.66 -5.67 26.50
CA SER A 56 12.91 -6.43 26.63
C SER A 56 13.65 -6.54 25.29
N PRO A 57 14.97 -6.81 25.32
CA PRO A 57 15.75 -6.97 24.09
C PRO A 57 15.25 -8.10 23.17
N PHE A 58 14.65 -9.15 23.75
CA PHE A 58 14.08 -10.26 22.96
C PHE A 58 12.78 -9.85 22.28
N GLU A 59 11.93 -9.09 22.97
CA GLU A 59 10.75 -8.49 22.33
C GLU A 59 11.14 -7.51 21.23
N GLU A 60 12.17 -6.69 21.46
CA GLU A 60 12.67 -5.72 20.48
C GLU A 60 13.07 -6.41 19.18
N LEU A 61 13.78 -7.54 19.24
CA LEU A 61 14.14 -8.33 18.06
C LEU A 61 12.93 -8.80 17.25
N LEU A 62 11.89 -9.30 17.93
CA LEU A 62 10.65 -9.75 17.27
C LEU A 62 9.87 -8.57 16.67
N VAL A 63 9.81 -7.45 17.38
CA VAL A 63 9.17 -6.21 16.90
C VAL A 63 9.90 -5.63 15.68
N GLU A 64 11.23 -5.66 15.66
CA GLU A 64 12.04 -5.32 14.48
C GLU A 64 11.73 -6.24 13.30
N GLU A 65 11.66 -7.56 13.52
CA GLU A 65 11.30 -8.51 12.45
C GLU A 65 9.90 -8.22 11.89
N ILE A 66 8.91 -7.95 12.76
CA ILE A 66 7.55 -7.56 12.35
C ILE A 66 7.57 -6.27 11.53
N ALA A 67 8.35 -5.27 11.93
CA ALA A 67 8.50 -4.01 11.21
C ALA A 67 9.11 -4.23 9.81
N ASP A 68 10.15 -5.06 9.75
CA ASP A 68 10.89 -5.31 8.54
C ASP A 68 10.06 -6.12 7.52
N LEU A 69 9.30 -7.12 7.98
CA LEU A 69 8.33 -7.86 7.17
C LEU A 69 7.19 -6.96 6.68
N THR A 70 6.69 -6.07 7.53
CA THR A 70 5.66 -5.08 7.16
C THR A 70 6.17 -4.17 6.06
N ARG A 71 7.40 -3.66 6.19
CA ARG A 71 8.06 -2.84 5.17
C ARG A 71 8.21 -3.57 3.84
N ARG A 72 8.69 -4.82 3.85
CA ARG A 72 8.87 -5.62 2.63
C ARG A 72 7.55 -5.83 1.89
N MET A 73 6.47 -6.18 2.59
CA MET A 73 5.14 -6.30 1.98
C MET A 73 4.69 -5.00 1.32
N ARG A 74 4.84 -3.85 2.00
CA ARG A 74 4.49 -2.54 1.43
C ARG A 74 5.33 -2.18 0.22
N GLN A 75 6.62 -2.54 0.22
CA GLN A 75 7.51 -2.33 -0.93
C GLN A 75 7.08 -3.17 -2.12
N ASP A 76 6.67 -4.43 -1.90
CA ASP A 76 6.19 -5.31 -2.96
C ASP A 76 4.83 -4.86 -3.50
N GLU A 77 3.89 -4.44 -2.64
CA GLU A 77 2.62 -3.79 -3.04
C GLU A 77 2.88 -2.56 -3.93
N HIS A 78 3.84 -1.71 -3.53
CA HIS A 78 4.23 -0.54 -4.32
C HIS A 78 4.86 -0.93 -5.67
N ARG A 79 5.68 -1.99 -5.72
CA ARG A 79 6.25 -2.53 -6.96
C ARG A 79 5.17 -3.05 -7.90
N ILE A 80 4.17 -3.78 -7.40
CA ILE A 80 2.99 -4.22 -8.16
C ILE A 80 2.32 -3.01 -8.82
N GLY A 81 1.99 -1.98 -8.02
CA GLY A 81 1.34 -0.77 -8.53
C GLY A 81 2.19 0.00 -9.55
N ARG A 82 3.53 -0.03 -9.44
CA ARG A 82 4.43 0.56 -10.45
C ARG A 82 4.45 -0.23 -11.76
N ILE A 83 4.52 -1.56 -11.69
CA ILE A 83 4.52 -2.44 -12.86
C ILE A 83 3.21 -2.24 -13.63
N LEU A 84 2.07 -2.29 -12.95
CA LEU A 84 0.76 -2.12 -13.55
C LEU A 84 0.61 -0.75 -14.20
N ARG A 85 0.96 0.35 -13.50
CA ARG A 85 0.91 1.70 -14.08
C ARG A 85 1.78 1.86 -15.31
N ALA A 86 3.02 1.36 -15.26
CA ALA A 86 3.91 1.38 -16.43
C ALA A 86 3.31 0.59 -17.60
N ARG A 87 2.71 -0.57 -17.33
CA ARG A 87 2.12 -1.41 -18.38
C ARG A 87 0.86 -0.80 -18.99
N MET A 88 -0.01 -0.23 -18.16
CA MET A 88 -1.20 0.48 -18.62
C MET A 88 -0.83 1.69 -19.49
N ARG A 89 0.17 2.48 -19.08
CA ARG A 89 0.72 3.57 -19.92
C ARG A 89 1.15 3.07 -21.29
N ASP A 90 1.95 1.99 -21.33
CA ASP A 90 2.47 1.45 -22.60
C ASP A 90 1.34 0.98 -23.53
N ILE A 91 0.28 0.38 -22.96
CA ILE A 91 -0.91 -0.06 -23.71
C ILE A 91 -1.67 1.14 -24.28
N VAL A 92 -1.96 2.15 -23.45
CA VAL A 92 -2.64 3.38 -23.87
C VAL A 92 -1.86 4.10 -24.95
N GLU A 93 -0.55 4.28 -24.76
CA GLU A 93 0.31 4.90 -25.77
C GLU A 93 0.25 4.16 -27.10
N ALA A 94 0.38 2.83 -27.09
CA ALA A 94 0.30 2.00 -28.29
C ALA A 94 -1.09 2.03 -28.96
N GLU A 95 -2.17 2.23 -28.22
CA GLU A 95 -3.52 2.39 -28.77
C GLU A 95 -3.72 3.75 -29.41
N LEU A 96 -3.32 4.82 -28.73
CA LEU A 96 -3.36 6.18 -29.27
C LEU A 96 -2.53 6.32 -30.55
N TYR A 97 -1.39 5.63 -30.64
CA TYR A 97 -0.61 5.56 -31.88
C TYR A 97 -1.35 4.78 -32.99
N ARG A 98 -1.94 3.64 -32.67
CA ARG A 98 -2.65 2.80 -33.67
C ARG A 98 -3.91 3.46 -34.21
N SER A 99 -4.63 4.22 -33.38
CA SER A 99 -5.86 4.89 -33.78
C SER A 99 -5.64 6.21 -34.51
N ASN A 100 -4.39 6.69 -34.64
CA ASN A 100 -4.08 8.05 -35.08
C ASN A 100 -4.96 9.09 -34.37
N ALA A 101 -5.22 8.87 -33.07
CA ALA A 101 -6.17 9.68 -32.32
C ALA A 101 -5.79 11.16 -32.42
N ASN A 102 -6.75 11.98 -32.85
CA ASN A 102 -6.58 13.43 -32.85
C ASN A 102 -6.75 13.94 -31.42
N ILE A 103 -5.64 13.96 -30.67
CA ILE A 103 -5.62 14.38 -29.27
C ILE A 103 -5.82 15.91 -29.21
N PRO A 104 -6.90 16.41 -28.59
CA PRO A 104 -7.10 17.84 -28.35
C PRO A 104 -5.94 18.38 -27.51
N ASP A 105 -5.36 19.50 -27.95
CA ASP A 105 -4.09 20.05 -27.46
C ASP A 105 -4.08 20.32 -25.94
N PRO A 106 -3.30 19.56 -25.14
CA PRO A 106 -3.09 19.83 -23.74
C PRO A 106 -1.78 20.62 -23.56
N ARG A 107 -1.72 21.83 -24.12
CA ARG A 107 -0.63 22.82 -23.96
C ARG A 107 0.71 22.35 -24.52
N ASP A 108 0.98 22.70 -25.77
CA ASP A 108 2.30 22.78 -26.44
C ASP A 108 3.51 22.66 -25.50
N ARG A 109 4.01 21.43 -25.37
CA ARG A 109 5.39 21.15 -24.96
C ARG A 109 5.91 20.03 -25.85
N ASP A 110 7.04 20.32 -26.48
CA ASP A 110 7.74 19.48 -27.46
C ASP A 110 7.82 18.00 -27.04
N GLY A 111 6.97 17.17 -27.64
CA GLY A 111 6.93 15.72 -27.47
C GLY A 111 5.74 15.09 -28.21
N PRO A 112 5.75 13.76 -28.44
CA PRO A 112 4.59 13.09 -29.04
C PRO A 112 3.37 13.24 -28.12
N ARG A 113 2.28 13.84 -28.61
CA ARG A 113 1.06 14.14 -27.83
C ARG A 113 0.48 12.91 -27.11
N GLN A 114 0.60 11.73 -27.74
CA GLN A 114 0.20 10.44 -27.22
C GLN A 114 0.96 10.07 -25.94
N ARG A 115 2.28 10.30 -25.94
CA ARG A 115 3.17 10.00 -24.81
C ARG A 115 2.98 10.98 -23.66
N ALA A 116 2.72 12.24 -23.95
CA ALA A 116 2.38 13.22 -22.93
C ALA A 116 1.07 12.84 -22.22
N LEU A 117 0.03 12.46 -22.98
CA LEU A 117 -1.26 12.06 -22.46
C LEU A 117 -1.18 10.77 -21.62
N SER A 118 -0.50 9.74 -22.12
CA SER A 118 -0.34 8.48 -21.37
C SER A 118 0.46 8.68 -20.07
N ASN A 119 1.48 9.55 -20.07
CA ASN A 119 2.23 9.89 -18.86
C ASN A 119 1.42 10.72 -17.87
N ALA A 120 0.62 11.69 -18.35
CA ALA A 120 -0.27 12.48 -17.50
C ALA A 120 -1.29 11.57 -16.78
N TRP A 121 -1.85 10.59 -17.50
CA TRP A 121 -2.76 9.62 -16.90
C TRP A 121 -2.09 8.67 -15.88
N ALA A 122 -0.85 8.24 -16.16
CA ALA A 122 -0.15 7.29 -15.30
C ALA A 122 0.53 7.92 -14.07
N TYR A 123 1.01 9.16 -14.20
CA TYR A 123 1.90 9.80 -13.22
C TYR A 123 1.60 11.29 -12.95
N GLY A 124 0.58 11.87 -13.58
CA GLY A 124 0.19 13.25 -13.37
C GLY A 124 -0.47 13.48 -12.00
N SER A 125 -0.74 14.75 -11.70
CA SER A 125 -1.54 15.13 -10.53
C SER A 125 -2.97 14.54 -10.63
N PRO A 126 -3.73 14.46 -9.52
CA PRO A 126 -5.12 13.98 -9.59
C PRO A 126 -5.97 14.67 -10.66
N GLU A 127 -5.80 15.99 -10.82
CA GLU A 127 -6.47 16.78 -11.86
C GLU A 127 -6.01 16.39 -13.27
N ASP A 128 -4.70 16.27 -13.50
CA ASP A 128 -4.13 15.86 -14.79
C ASP A 128 -4.59 14.44 -15.17
N ARG A 129 -4.69 13.54 -14.19
CA ARG A 129 -5.12 12.15 -14.41
C ARG A 129 -6.57 12.09 -14.84
N LEU A 130 -7.47 12.83 -14.17
CA LEU A 130 -8.88 12.91 -14.53
C LEU A 130 -9.06 13.50 -15.93
N GLN A 131 -8.33 14.56 -16.25
CA GLN A 131 -8.36 15.17 -17.58
C GLN A 131 -7.85 14.20 -18.64
N ALA A 132 -6.73 13.51 -18.38
CA ALA A 132 -6.16 12.57 -19.33
C ALA A 132 -7.08 11.35 -19.56
N GLU A 133 -7.72 10.84 -18.50
CA GLU A 133 -8.69 9.75 -18.58
C GLU A 133 -9.91 10.12 -19.44
N ALA A 134 -10.44 11.33 -19.27
CA ALA A 134 -11.53 11.84 -20.10
C ALA A 134 -11.16 11.88 -21.60
N ILE A 135 -9.94 12.33 -21.92
CA ILE A 135 -9.45 12.37 -23.31
C ILE A 135 -9.23 10.96 -23.87
N ILE A 136 -8.62 10.05 -23.09
CA ILE A 136 -8.39 8.66 -23.47
C ILE A 136 -9.74 7.97 -23.78
N THR A 137 -10.73 8.18 -22.91
CA THR A 137 -12.08 7.64 -23.09
C THR A 137 -12.77 8.23 -24.32
N ALA A 138 -12.64 9.54 -24.55
CA ALA A 138 -13.16 10.20 -25.75
C ALA A 138 -12.50 9.71 -27.05
N CYS A 139 -11.29 9.16 -26.96
CA CYS A 139 -10.61 8.48 -28.07
C CYS A 139 -11.08 7.03 -28.28
N GLY A 140 -12.10 6.57 -27.54
CA GLY A 140 -12.69 5.23 -27.65
C GLY A 140 -11.86 4.13 -26.99
N ILE A 141 -10.93 4.49 -26.10
CA ILE A 141 -10.13 3.52 -25.33
C ILE A 141 -10.86 3.21 -24.02
N GLU A 142 -11.23 1.94 -23.84
CA GLU A 142 -11.86 1.47 -22.61
C GLU A 142 -10.81 1.21 -21.52
N ILE A 143 -10.85 1.99 -20.45
CA ILE A 143 -9.90 1.90 -19.33
C ILE A 143 -9.91 0.50 -18.69
N GLU A 144 -11.09 -0.08 -18.46
CA GLU A 144 -11.21 -1.43 -17.89
C GLU A 144 -10.52 -2.50 -18.77
N ALA A 145 -10.61 -2.37 -20.09
CA ALA A 145 -9.95 -3.28 -21.02
C ALA A 145 -8.42 -3.11 -20.98
N VAL A 146 -7.94 -1.87 -20.83
CA VAL A 146 -6.52 -1.57 -20.62
C VAL A 146 -6.02 -2.20 -19.32
N GLU A 147 -6.77 -2.06 -18.23
CA GLU A 147 -6.45 -2.65 -16.92
C GLU A 147 -6.35 -4.18 -17.01
N ALA A 148 -7.36 -4.84 -17.56
CA ALA A 148 -7.39 -6.30 -17.71
C ALA A 148 -6.18 -6.80 -18.53
N ARG A 149 -5.85 -6.10 -19.62
CA ARG A 149 -4.68 -6.44 -20.45
C ARG A 149 -3.36 -6.18 -19.74
N ALA A 150 -3.26 -5.13 -18.94
CA ALA A 150 -2.07 -4.83 -18.15
C ALA A 150 -1.82 -5.92 -17.09
N TRP A 151 -2.88 -6.39 -16.43
CA TRP A 151 -2.84 -7.53 -15.51
C TRP A 151 -2.35 -8.80 -16.20
N ILE A 152 -2.99 -9.20 -17.30
CA ILE A 152 -2.61 -10.42 -18.05
C ILE A 152 -1.15 -10.34 -18.52
N ALA A 153 -0.75 -9.20 -19.08
CA ALA A 153 0.61 -9.03 -19.58
C ALA A 153 1.67 -9.03 -18.47
N SER A 154 1.28 -8.71 -17.23
CA SER A 154 2.18 -8.65 -16.07
C SER A 154 2.07 -9.86 -15.15
N ALA A 155 1.15 -10.79 -15.41
CA ALA A 155 0.74 -11.86 -14.50
C ALA A 155 1.92 -12.60 -13.87
N LYS A 156 2.91 -13.02 -14.68
CA LYS A 156 4.10 -13.72 -14.18
C LYS A 156 4.91 -12.91 -13.16
N ALA A 157 5.09 -11.60 -13.41
CA ALA A 157 5.84 -10.74 -12.51
C ALA A 157 5.06 -10.47 -11.22
N LEU A 158 3.74 -10.35 -11.31
CA LEU A 158 2.86 -10.11 -10.18
C LEU A 158 2.72 -11.35 -9.30
N ASP A 159 2.59 -12.54 -9.89
CA ASP A 159 2.55 -13.82 -9.17
C ASP A 159 3.76 -14.02 -8.24
N GLN A 160 4.94 -13.60 -8.69
CA GLN A 160 6.15 -13.67 -7.86
C GLN A 160 6.05 -12.76 -6.63
N LEU A 161 5.61 -11.52 -6.82
CA LEU A 161 5.43 -10.53 -5.74
C LEU A 161 4.33 -10.96 -4.78
N ASP A 162 3.21 -11.49 -5.28
CA ASP A 162 2.11 -11.99 -4.45
C ASP A 162 2.54 -13.17 -3.57
N ARG A 163 3.35 -14.09 -4.10
CA ARG A 163 3.94 -15.18 -3.30
C ARG A 163 4.86 -14.66 -2.21
N GLN A 164 5.65 -13.62 -2.49
CA GLN A 164 6.53 -12.98 -1.51
C GLN A 164 5.71 -12.29 -0.41
N ILE A 165 4.67 -11.53 -0.78
CA ILE A 165 3.75 -10.90 0.18
C ILE A 165 3.08 -11.97 1.06
N ALA A 166 2.57 -13.06 0.48
CA ALA A 166 1.95 -14.15 1.22
C ALA A 166 2.92 -14.87 2.16
N ALA A 167 4.18 -15.07 1.75
CA ALA A 167 5.23 -15.63 2.62
C ALA A 167 5.55 -14.67 3.79
N ASN A 168 5.79 -13.40 3.50
CA ASN A 168 6.07 -12.37 4.51
C ASN A 168 4.92 -12.22 5.50
N ARG A 169 3.66 -12.30 5.03
CA ARG A 169 2.47 -12.23 5.90
C ARG A 169 2.41 -13.41 6.88
N ARG A 170 2.71 -14.63 6.41
CA ARG A 170 2.77 -15.82 7.28
C ARG A 170 3.91 -15.73 8.28
N GLN A 171 5.08 -15.25 7.87
CA GLN A 171 6.20 -15.05 8.79
C GLN A 171 5.89 -13.98 9.84
N ARG A 172 5.23 -12.88 9.44
CA ARG A 172 4.80 -11.82 10.36
C ARG A 172 3.80 -12.34 11.39
N ALA A 173 2.84 -13.16 10.98
CA ALA A 173 1.89 -13.77 11.90
C ALA A 173 2.61 -14.63 12.96
N ARG A 174 3.58 -15.45 12.55
CA ARG A 174 4.40 -16.25 13.47
C ARG A 174 5.22 -15.39 14.43
N ALA A 175 5.86 -14.33 13.95
CA ALA A 175 6.62 -13.42 14.82
C ALA A 175 5.73 -12.74 15.88
N ILE A 176 4.47 -12.45 15.53
CA ILE A 176 3.47 -11.94 16.49
C ILE A 176 3.09 -13.03 17.51
N GLU A 177 2.82 -14.26 17.05
CA GLU A 177 2.54 -15.40 17.93
C GLU A 177 3.71 -15.68 18.91
N ASP A 178 4.95 -15.62 18.42
CA ASP A 178 6.16 -15.80 19.23
C ASP A 178 6.32 -14.69 20.28
N LEU A 179 6.00 -13.44 19.90
CA LEU A 179 6.00 -12.29 20.82
C LEU A 179 4.95 -12.47 21.93
N GLU A 180 3.73 -12.88 21.56
CA GLU A 180 2.67 -13.15 22.52
C GLU A 180 3.02 -14.31 23.45
N ALA A 181 3.63 -15.37 22.92
CA ALA A 181 4.10 -16.51 23.71
C ALA A 181 5.22 -16.11 24.68
N LEU A 182 6.16 -15.27 24.26
CA LEU A 182 7.22 -14.72 25.11
C LEU A 182 6.63 -13.93 26.28
N ARG A 183 5.67 -13.04 26.00
CA ARG A 183 4.95 -12.26 27.01
C ARG A 183 4.19 -13.12 28.00
N ALA A 184 3.51 -14.16 27.51
CA ALA A 184 2.77 -15.09 28.36
C ALA A 184 3.70 -15.85 29.33
N ARG A 185 4.86 -16.32 28.85
CA ARG A 185 5.86 -17.00 29.68
C ARG A 185 6.46 -16.08 30.74
N GLY A 186 6.79 -14.84 30.37
CA GLY A 186 7.30 -13.85 31.32
C GLY A 186 6.31 -13.57 32.46
N LYS A 187 5.01 -13.49 32.14
CA LYS A 187 3.94 -13.34 33.15
C LYS A 187 3.80 -14.57 34.05
N GLN A 188 3.89 -15.78 33.51
CA GLN A 188 3.81 -17.02 34.29
C GLN A 188 4.98 -17.16 35.27
N GLN A 189 6.19 -16.79 34.87
CA GLN A 189 7.38 -16.82 35.74
C GLN A 189 7.39 -15.71 36.79
N ALA A 190 6.66 -14.62 36.56
CA ALA A 190 6.52 -13.52 37.52
C ALA A 190 5.45 -13.77 38.59
N ILE A 191 4.64 -14.82 38.47
CA ILE A 191 3.74 -15.27 39.54
C ILE A 191 4.61 -16.07 40.52
N PRO A 192 4.86 -15.58 41.76
CA PRO A 192 5.59 -16.36 42.74
C PRO A 192 4.79 -17.64 43.05
N ASP A 193 5.48 -18.78 43.13
CA ASP A 193 4.93 -20.03 43.66
C ASP A 193 4.34 -19.76 45.05
N ALA A 194 3.02 -19.59 45.10
CA ALA A 194 2.27 -19.45 46.34
C ALA A 194 1.93 -20.83 46.94
N GLU A 195 2.87 -21.77 46.87
CA GLU A 195 2.80 -23.08 47.52
C GLU A 195 4.04 -23.32 48.40
N GLU A 196 4.24 -22.44 49.38
CA GLU A 196 4.89 -22.80 50.64
C GLU A 196 4.05 -22.28 51.82
N VAL A 197 2.85 -22.83 52.06
CA VAL A 197 2.27 -22.86 53.41
C VAL A 197 1.32 -24.06 53.59
N SER A 198 1.73 -24.94 54.52
CA SER A 198 1.01 -25.98 55.27
C SER A 198 0.84 -27.37 54.64
#